data_AF-A0A959SA70-F1
#
_entry.id   AF-A0A959SA70-F1
#
_cell.length_a   1.000
_cell.length_b   1.000
_cell.length_c   1.000
_cell.angle_alpha   90.00
_cell.angle_beta   90.00
_cell.angle_gamma   90.00
#
_symmetry.space_group_name_H-M   'P 1'
#
loop_
_entity.id
_entity.type
_entity.pdbx_description
1 polymer ?
#
loop_
_entity_poly.entity_id
_entity_poly.type
_entity_poly.pdbx_seq_one_letter_code
_entity_poly.pdbx_strand_id
1 'polypeptide(L)'
;MNAARLTLALFLAMAIGDLTAQDCSISFTTPQFAVRQELDILYGSGVRFNGATQELRLNLFKPIGDAQTERPLIIMVHGGGFTGGDRNDLNA
;
A
#
# COMPACT_ATOMS: atom_id res chain seq x y z
N MET A 1 4.57 7.26 -52.24
CA MET A 1 5.09 6.71 -50.96
C MET A 1 4.72 5.24 -50.92
N ASN A 2 5.70 4.34 -50.94
CA ASN A 2 5.45 2.91 -51.14
C ASN A 2 4.87 2.30 -49.86
N ALA A 3 3.85 1.46 -49.97
CA ALA A 3 3.13 0.88 -48.83
C ALA A 3 4.09 0.27 -47.78
N ALA A 4 5.17 -0.38 -48.22
CA ALA A 4 6.22 -0.94 -47.36
C ALA A 4 6.94 0.09 -46.46
N ARG A 5 7.10 1.34 -46.91
CA ARG A 5 7.69 2.43 -46.10
C ARG A 5 6.71 2.96 -45.05
N LEU A 6 5.40 2.87 -45.32
CA LEU A 6 4.36 3.30 -44.40
C LEU A 6 4.13 2.25 -43.30
N THR A 7 4.17 0.95 -43.64
CA THR A 7 4.11 -0.14 -42.64
C THR A 7 5.34 -0.17 -41.74
N LEU A 8 6.55 0.07 -42.27
CA LEU A 8 7.77 0.11 -41.45
C LEU A 8 7.77 1.29 -40.46
N ALA A 9 7.27 2.46 -40.89
CA ALA A 9 7.14 3.64 -40.02
C ALA A 9 6.09 3.44 -38.91
N LEU A 10 4.99 2.73 -39.20
CA LEU A 10 3.95 2.42 -38.22
C LEU A 10 4.42 1.40 -37.16
N PHE A 11 5.25 0.43 -37.54
CA PHE A 11 5.87 -0.50 -36.58
C PHE A 11 6.92 0.18 -35.69
N LEU A 12 7.70 1.12 -36.23
CA LEU A 12 8.71 1.86 -35.46
C LEU A 12 8.08 2.84 -34.45
N ALA A 13 6.89 3.37 -34.74
CA ALA A 13 6.15 4.25 -33.84
C ALA A 13 5.50 3.53 -32.64
N MET A 14 5.24 2.22 -32.72
CA MET A 14 4.71 1.43 -31.59
C MET A 14 5.78 0.96 -30.60
N ALA A 15 7.07 1.10 -30.92
CA ALA A 15 8.17 0.62 -30.08
C ALA A 15 8.66 1.63 -29.01
N ILE A 16 8.06 2.83 -28.95
CA ILE A 16 8.53 3.95 -28.11
C ILE A 16 7.57 4.28 -26.96
N GLY A 17 6.59 3.43 -26.69
CA GLY A 17 5.75 3.57 -25.50
C GLY A 17 6.51 3.09 -24.27
N ASP A 18 6.66 3.95 -23.27
CA ASP A 18 7.11 3.54 -21.93
C ASP A 18 6.06 2.59 -21.32
N LEU A 19 6.26 1.28 -21.52
CA LEU A 19 5.56 0.24 -20.77
C LEU A 19 6.20 0.19 -19.38
N THR A 20 5.88 1.15 -18.52
CA THR A 20 6.23 1.03 -17.10
C THR A 20 5.38 -0.07 -16.50
N ALA A 21 5.96 -1.26 -16.34
CA ALA A 21 5.47 -2.22 -15.37
C ALA A 21 5.67 -1.67 -13.94
N GLN A 22 5.09 -2.34 -12.94
CA GLN A 22 5.40 -2.07 -11.54
C GLN A 22 6.91 -1.97 -11.28
N ASP A 23 7.33 -0.95 -10.51
CA ASP A 23 8.74 -0.72 -10.17
C ASP A 23 9.30 -1.91 -9.35
N CYS A 24 10.10 -2.74 -10.02
CA CYS A 24 10.77 -3.90 -9.42
C CYS A 24 12.15 -3.57 -8.85
N SER A 25 12.57 -2.29 -8.80
CA SER A 25 13.87 -1.89 -8.27
C SER A 25 13.96 -1.97 -6.75
N ILE A 26 12.81 -2.01 -6.07
CA ILE A 26 12.71 -2.06 -4.61
C ILE A 26 12.33 -3.46 -4.14
N SER A 27 13.16 -4.02 -3.25
CA SER A 27 12.89 -5.29 -2.60
C SER A 27 11.95 -5.10 -1.41
N PHE A 28 10.83 -5.82 -1.38
CA PHE A 28 9.89 -5.81 -0.25
C PHE A 28 10.21 -6.85 0.84
N THR A 29 11.23 -7.68 0.63
CA THR A 29 11.62 -8.76 1.56
C THR A 29 12.87 -8.43 2.37
N THR A 30 13.59 -7.37 2.02
CA THR A 30 14.75 -6.89 2.76
C THR A 30 14.42 -5.58 3.48
N PRO A 31 14.81 -5.39 4.76
CA PRO A 31 14.59 -4.12 5.44
C PRO A 31 15.44 -3.00 4.81
N GLN A 32 14.79 -2.01 4.20
CA GLN A 32 15.48 -0.89 3.53
C GLN A 32 15.27 0.48 4.20
N PHE A 33 14.25 0.63 5.05
CA PHE A 33 13.84 1.91 5.61
C PHE A 33 13.70 1.82 7.14
N ALA A 34 13.99 2.93 7.81
CA ALA A 34 13.51 3.13 9.18
C ALA A 34 11.98 3.35 9.17
N VAL A 35 11.30 2.96 10.25
CA VAL A 35 9.84 3.03 10.36
C VAL A 35 9.43 4.18 11.28
N ARG A 36 8.48 4.99 10.83
CA ARG A 36 7.75 5.94 11.66
C ARG A 36 6.43 5.32 12.11
N GLN A 37 6.14 5.43 13.40
CA GLN A 37 4.88 4.99 14.00
C GLN A 37 4.01 6.21 14.32
N GLU A 38 2.75 6.15 13.93
CA GLU A 38 1.71 7.12 14.32
C GLU A 38 0.60 6.32 15.01
N LEU A 39 0.53 6.43 16.33
CA LEU A 39 -0.33 5.60 17.16
C LEU A 39 -1.65 6.28 17.49
N ASP A 40 -2.65 5.47 17.80
CA ASP A 40 -3.94 5.94 18.35
C ASP A 40 -4.72 6.90 17.44
N ILE A 41 -4.64 6.67 16.12
CA ILE A 41 -5.35 7.46 15.12
C ILE A 41 -6.83 7.05 15.12
N LEU A 42 -7.72 7.95 15.52
CA LEU A 42 -9.16 7.79 15.35
C LEU A 42 -9.51 7.86 13.86
N TYR A 43 -10.08 6.79 13.32
CA TYR A 43 -10.50 6.74 11.91
C TYR A 43 -12.03 6.67 11.73
N GLY A 44 -12.77 6.44 12.81
CA GLY A 44 -14.23 6.44 12.75
C GLY A 44 -14.90 5.96 14.03
N SER A 45 -16.17 5.60 13.91
CA SER A 45 -16.97 5.03 14.99
C SER A 45 -17.94 3.99 14.47
N GLY A 46 -18.29 2.99 15.29
CA GLY A 46 -19.27 1.96 14.96
C GLY A 46 -20.18 1.62 16.13
N VAL A 47 -21.35 1.05 15.87
CA VAL A 47 -22.27 0.58 16.91
C VAL A 47 -21.92 -0.87 17.26
N ARG A 48 -21.72 -1.16 18.54
CA ARG A 48 -21.47 -2.50 19.08
C ARG A 48 -22.76 -3.33 19.11
N PHE A 49 -22.64 -4.63 19.31
CA PHE A 49 -23.78 -5.55 19.40
C PHE A 49 -24.80 -5.18 20.51
N ASN A 50 -24.35 -4.48 21.55
CA ASN A 50 -25.19 -4.03 22.67
C ASN A 50 -25.75 -2.61 22.48
N GLY A 51 -25.61 -2.03 21.28
CA GLY A 51 -26.10 -0.69 20.97
C GLY A 51 -25.18 0.46 21.39
N ALA A 52 -24.09 0.21 22.11
CA ALA A 52 -23.12 1.24 22.47
C ALA A 52 -22.27 1.66 21.26
N THR A 53 -21.92 2.95 21.16
CA THR A 53 -20.95 3.43 20.16
C THR A 53 -19.52 3.14 20.59
N GLN A 54 -18.69 2.72 19.65
CA GLN A 54 -17.27 2.48 19.82
C GLN A 54 -16.47 3.39 18.90
N GLU A 55 -15.45 4.06 19.45
CA GLU A 55 -14.40 4.69 18.65
C GLU A 55 -13.50 3.63 18.01
N LEU A 56 -13.27 3.77 16.71
CA LEU A 56 -12.42 2.87 15.95
C LEU A 56 -11.08 3.56 15.69
N ARG A 57 -10.01 2.96 16.23
CA ARG A 57 -8.66 3.53 16.25
C ARG A 57 -7.67 2.56 15.61
N LEU A 58 -6.66 3.09 14.94
CA LEU A 58 -5.58 2.32 14.31
C LEU A 58 -4.21 2.86 14.69
N ASN A 59 -3.18 2.04 14.49
CA ASN A 59 -1.78 2.46 14.52
C ASN A 59 -1.24 2.36 13.08
N LEU A 60 -0.55 3.39 12.61
CA LEU A 60 -0.01 3.48 11.26
C LEU A 60 1.52 3.40 11.29
N PHE A 61 2.07 2.48 10.50
CA PHE A 61 3.50 2.28 10.35
C PHE A 61 3.89 2.61 8.91
N LYS A 62 4.79 3.57 8.72
CA LYS A 62 5.23 4.00 7.38
C LYS A 62 6.74 4.21 7.31
N PRO A 63 7.37 3.94 6.16
CA PRO A 63 8.80 4.14 5.98
C PRO A 63 9.18 5.63 6.04
N ILE A 64 10.40 5.92 6.47
CA ILE A 64 10.99 7.26 6.50
C ILE A 64 11.89 7.45 5.27
N GLY A 65 11.76 8.58 4.58
CA GLY A 65 12.63 8.92 3.44
C GLY A 65 12.27 8.22 2.13
N ASP A 66 11.04 7.72 2.04
CA ASP A 66 10.56 6.91 0.94
C ASP A 66 9.82 7.74 -0.10
N ALA A 67 10.27 7.69 -1.36
CA ALA A 67 9.70 8.48 -2.44
C ALA A 67 8.62 7.75 -3.25
N GLN A 68 8.39 6.46 -3.01
CA GLN A 68 7.39 5.69 -3.75
C GLN A 68 5.98 6.03 -3.31
N THR A 69 5.15 6.49 -4.24
CA THR A 69 3.75 6.86 -3.97
C THR A 69 2.78 5.70 -4.11
N GLU A 70 3.19 4.59 -4.72
CA GLU A 70 2.33 3.43 -5.05
C GLU A 70 2.69 2.20 -4.22
N ARG A 71 2.88 2.38 -2.91
CA ARG A 71 3.24 1.27 -2.02
C ARG A 71 2.05 0.35 -1.73
N PRO A 72 2.26 -0.99 -1.74
CA PRO A 72 1.28 -1.91 -1.21
C PRO A 72 0.93 -1.57 0.24
N LEU A 73 -0.36 -1.50 0.54
CA LEU A 73 -0.86 -1.37 1.90
C LEU A 73 -1.04 -2.75 2.52
N ILE A 74 -0.49 -2.95 3.72
CA ILE A 74 -0.79 -4.11 4.56
C ILE A 74 -1.75 -3.67 5.67
N ILE A 75 -2.87 -4.36 5.80
CA ILE A 75 -3.81 -4.19 6.91
C ILE A 75 -3.69 -5.40 7.81
N MET A 76 -3.20 -5.19 9.03
CA MET A 76 -3.11 -6.23 10.05
C MET A 76 -4.28 -6.11 11.02
N VAL A 77 -4.94 -7.23 11.27
CA VAL A 77 -6.03 -7.34 12.24
C VAL A 77 -5.53 -8.25 13.36
N HIS A 78 -5.60 -7.77 14.60
CA HIS A 78 -5.16 -8.53 15.76
C HIS A 78 -6.00 -9.80 15.95
N GLY A 79 -5.41 -10.80 16.58
CA GLY A 79 -6.10 -12.03 17.00
C GLY A 79 -6.97 -11.80 18.24
N GLY A 80 -7.20 -12.88 18.99
CA GLY A 80 -7.93 -12.83 20.28
C GLY A 80 -9.30 -13.50 20.28
N GLY A 81 -9.60 -14.34 19.28
CA GLY A 81 -10.77 -15.23 19.30
C GLY A 81 -12.12 -14.52 19.46
N PHE A 82 -12.20 -13.25 19.03
CA PHE A 82 -13.36 -12.36 19.19
C PHE A 82 -13.70 -11.98 20.64
N THR A 83 -12.87 -12.32 21.62
CA THR A 83 -13.07 -11.96 23.03
C THR A 83 -12.02 -10.97 23.55
N GLY A 84 -10.93 -10.77 22.81
CA GLY A 84 -9.89 -9.80 23.13
C GLY A 84 -8.99 -9.49 21.95
N GLY A 85 -7.78 -9.06 22.26
CA GLY A 85 -6.80 -8.53 21.30
C GLY A 85 -6.89 -7.01 21.19
N ASP A 86 -5.75 -6.39 20.92
CA ASP A 86 -5.64 -4.95 20.76
C ASP A 86 -4.66 -4.62 19.62
N ARG A 87 -4.88 -3.48 18.95
CA ARG A 87 -3.97 -3.00 17.90
C ARG A 87 -2.53 -2.82 18.40
N ASN A 88 -2.35 -2.56 19.70
CA ASN A 88 -1.05 -2.37 20.32
C ASN A 88 -0.25 -3.67 20.47
N ASP A 89 -0.87 -4.84 20.30
CA ASP A 89 -0.17 -6.13 20.27
C ASP A 89 0.79 -6.23 19.07
N LEU A 90 0.63 -5.35 18.07
CA LEU A 90 1.47 -5.26 16.87
C LEU A 90 2.51 -4.13 16.93
N ASN A 91 2.57 -3.38 18.04
CA ASN A 91 3.59 -2.35 18.20
C ASN A 91 4.97 -3.02 18.34
N ALA A 92 5.97 -2.42 17.69
CA ALA A 92 7.37 -2.85 17.77
C ALA A 92 8.11 -2.10 18.88
#